data_AF-A0A3G8Y051-F1
#
_entry.id   AF-A0A3G8Y051-F1
#
_cell.length_a   1.000
_cell.length_b   1.000
_cell.length_c   1.000
_cell.angle_alpha   90.00
_cell.angle_beta   90.00
_cell.angle_gamma   90.00
#
_symmetry.space_group_name_H-M   'P 1'
#
loop_
_entity.id
_entity.type
_entity.pdbx_description
1 polymer ?
#
loop_
_entity_poly.entity_id
_entity_poly.type
_entity_poly.pdbx_seq_one_letter_code
_entity_poly.pdbx_strand_id
1 'polypeptide(L)' 'MIRYRVKKLPYVEGFVMNYIYETVSKRQLPGMLEDGWEVVSKENTIETFYKEKWVSISRAEKVSIISLIIALLTFVFK' A
#
# COMPACT_ATOMS: atom_id res chain seq x y z
N MET A 1 8.08 1.34 2.10
CA MET A 1 8.22 2.08 0.83
C MET A 1 6.83 2.54 0.40
N ILE A 2 6.65 3.77 -0.07
CA ILE A 2 5.35 4.27 -0.54
C ILE A 2 5.25 4.01 -2.04
N ARG A 3 4.18 3.36 -2.47
CA ARG A 3 3.81 3.17 -3.86
C ARG A 3 2.48 3.88 -4.14
N TYR A 4 2.25 4.22 -5.38
CA TYR A 4 1.07 4.94 -5.84
C TYR A 4 0.48 4.17 -6.99
N ARG A 5 -0.82 3.90 -6.91
CA ARG A 5 -1.57 3.41 -8.06
C ARG A 5 -2.02 4.60 -8.87
N VAL A 6 -1.57 4.67 -10.11
CA VAL A 6 -1.93 5.71 -11.08
C VAL A 6 -2.77 5.10 -12.19
N LYS A 7 -3.63 5.90 -12.81
CA LYS A 7 -4.40 5.52 -13.98
C LYS A 7 -4.22 6.53 -15.11
N LYS A 8 -4.32 6.08 -16.35
CA LYS A 8 -4.38 6.96 -17.52
C LYS A 8 -5.42 6.45 -18.50
N LEU A 9 -6.12 7.39 -19.13
CA LEU A 9 -7.00 7.10 -20.26
C LEU A 9 -6.12 6.92 -21.50
N PRO A 10 -6.09 5.72 -22.12
CA PRO A 10 -5.47 5.59 -23.43
C PRO A 10 -6.29 6.40 -24.44
N TYR A 11 -5.66 7.41 -25.04
CA TYR A 11 -6.28 8.12 -26.16
C TYR A 11 -6.16 7.26 -27.40
N VAL A 12 -7.30 6.77 -27.90
CA VAL A 12 -7.41 6.12 -29.20
C VAL A 12 -8.63 6.74 -29.89
N GLU A 13 -8.42 7.31 -31.08
CA GLU A 13 -9.51 7.88 -31.87
C GLU A 13 -10.58 6.80 -32.12
N GLY A 14 -11.80 7.04 -31.65
CA GLY A 14 -12.99 6.27 -32.01
C GLY A 14 -13.45 5.17 -31.05
N PHE A 15 -12.76 4.87 -29.94
CA PHE A 15 -13.23 3.84 -28.98
C PHE A 15 -12.98 4.18 -27.51
N VAL A 16 -13.98 3.89 -26.65
CA VAL A 16 -13.83 3.95 -25.19
C VAL A 16 -13.03 2.73 -24.74
N MET A 17 -11.75 2.93 -24.44
CA MET A 17 -10.90 1.89 -23.87
C MET A 17 -10.85 1.97 -22.34
N ASN A 18 -10.71 0.81 -21.72
CA ASN A 18 -10.57 0.66 -20.27
C ASN A 18 -9.35 1.46 -19.77
N TYR A 19 -9.47 2.03 -18.57
CA TYR A 19 -8.35 2.69 -17.89
C TYR A 19 -7.16 1.76 -17.76
N ILE A 20 -5.96 2.27 -18.08
CA ILE A 20 -4.70 1.58 -17.77
C ILE A 20 -4.32 1.93 -16.34
N TYR A 21 -3.94 0.93 -15.54
CA TYR A 21 -3.51 1.11 -14.15
C TYR A 21 -2.07 0.67 -13.99
N GLU A 22 -1.25 1.50 -13.32
CA GLU A 22 0.12 1.16 -12.97
C GLU A 22 0.40 1.44 -11.50
N THR A 23 1.35 0.70 -10.91
CA THR A 23 1.81 0.93 -9.54
C THR A 23 3.24 1.46 -9.58
N VAL A 24 3.42 2.72 -9.20
CA VAL A 24 4.68 3.44 -9.31
C VAL A 24 5.25 3.82 -7.95
N SER A 25 6.57 3.99 -7.87
CA SER A 25 7.22 4.47 -6.64
C SER A 25 7.04 5.97 -6.45
N LYS A 26 7.22 6.47 -5.22
CA LYS A 26 7.24 7.93 -4.93
C LYS A 26 8.19 8.72 -5.86
N ARG A 27 9.30 8.13 -6.31
CA ARG A 27 10.27 8.80 -7.19
C ARG A 27 9.79 8.94 -8.63
N GLN A 28 8.97 8.00 -9.11
CA GLN A 28 8.45 7.98 -10.48
C GLN A 28 7.12 8.73 -10.62
N LEU A 29 6.43 8.97 -9.51
CA LEU A 29 5.15 9.65 -9.49
C LEU A 29 5.16 11.02 -10.20
N PRO A 30 6.14 11.92 -9.98
CA PRO A 30 6.11 13.24 -10.62
C PRO A 30 6.11 13.15 -12.15
N GLY A 31 6.97 12.32 -12.76
CA GLY A 31 7.02 12.15 -14.21
C GLY A 31 5.72 11.55 -14.78
N MET A 32 5.10 10.62 -14.07
CA MET A 32 3.80 10.07 -14.47
C MET A 32 2.68 11.12 -14.41
N LEU A 33 2.70 12.01 -13.42
CA LEU A 33 1.72 13.11 -13.34
C LEU A 33 1.90 14.12 -14.48
N GLU A 34 3.14 14.43 -14.84
CA GLU A 34 3.46 15.29 -15.99
C GLU A 34 2.99 14.66 -17.32
N ASP A 35 3.07 13.33 -17.42
CA ASP A 35 2.57 12.55 -18.56
C ASP A 35 1.03 12.41 -18.60
N GLY A 36 0.31 13.08 -17.71
CA GLY A 36 -1.17 13.07 -17.68
C GLY A 36 -1.79 11.84 -17.03
N TRP A 37 -1.05 11.13 -16.17
CA TRP A 37 -1.62 10.10 -15.30
C TRP A 37 -2.27 10.72 -14.05
N GLU A 38 -3.29 10.04 -13.50
CA GLU A 38 -4.00 10.46 -12.29
C GLU A 38 -3.75 9.49 -11.13
N VAL A 39 -3.57 10.01 -9.92
CA VAL A 39 -3.45 9.16 -8.71
C VAL A 39 -4.81 8.60 -8.32
N VAL A 40 -4.87 7.28 -8.17
CA VAL A 40 -6.06 6.56 -7.68
C VAL A 40 -5.93 6.25 -6.20
N SER A 41 -4.77 5.73 -5.78
CA SER A 41 -4.54 5.35 -4.38
C SER A 41 -3.06 5.43 -4.00
N LYS A 42 -2.82 5.63 -2.70
CA LYS A 42 -1.49 5.56 -2.10
C LYS A 42 -1.38 4.24 -1.34
N GLU A 43 -0.50 3.36 -1.81
CA GLU A 43 -0.23 2.08 -1.19
C GLU A 43 1.03 2.19 -0.33
N ASN A 44 0.85 2.21 0.99
CA ASN A 44 1.95 2.07 1.92
C ASN A 44 2.34 0.58 1.97
N THR A 45 3.42 0.19 1.28
CA THR A 45 3.87 -1.21 1.23
C THR A 45 4.08 -1.80 2.63
N ILE A 46 4.47 -0.97 3.61
CA ILE A 46 4.68 -1.41 5.00
C ILE A 46 3.34 -1.77 5.66
N GLU A 47 2.34 -0.90 5.52
CA GLU A 47 1.02 -1.10 6.12
C GLU A 47 0.28 -2.26 5.47
N THR A 48 0.29 -2.33 4.13
CA THR A 48 -0.29 -3.46 3.39
C THR A 48 0.40 -4.77 3.76
N PHE A 49 1.74 -4.79 3.81
CA PHE A 49 2.49 -5.98 4.19
C PHE A 49 2.20 -6.44 5.61
N TYR A 50 2.21 -5.53 6.60
CA TYR A 50 1.89 -5.90 7.98
C TYR A 50 0.44 -6.34 8.13
N LYS A 51 -0.49 -5.73 7.39
CA LYS A 51 -1.90 -6.12 7.38
C LYS A 51 -2.09 -7.51 6.79
N GLU A 52 -1.47 -7.80 5.64
CA GLU A 52 -1.48 -9.12 5.02
C GLU A 52 -0.84 -10.17 5.92
N LYS A 53 0.32 -9.87 6.52
CA LYS A 53 0.97 -10.74 7.49
C LYS A 53 0.11 -10.99 8.71
N TRP A 54 -0.51 -9.95 9.27
CA TRP A 54 -1.43 -10.08 10.40
C TRP A 54 -2.65 -10.95 10.06
N VAL A 55 -3.19 -10.84 8.86
CA VAL A 55 -4.29 -11.71 8.42
C VAL A 55 -3.83 -13.16 8.26
N SER A 56 -2.62 -13.38 7.76
CA SER A 56 -2.07 -14.72 7.47
C SER A 56 -1.70 -15.56 8.68
N ILE A 57 -1.44 -14.95 9.84
CA ILE A 57 -1.01 -15.67 11.05
C ILE A 57 -2.20 -16.23 11.86
N SER A 58 -1.95 -17.31 12.58
CA SER A 58 -2.94 -18.00 13.41
C SER A 58 -3.37 -17.18 14.63
N ARG A 59 -4.51 -17.58 15.24
CA ARG A 59 -5.01 -16.93 16.46
C ARG A 59 -4.01 -17.06 17.63
N ALA A 60 -3.32 -18.18 17.76
CA ALA A 60 -2.34 -18.41 18.82
C ALA A 60 -1.12 -17.48 18.67
N GLU A 61 -0.64 -17.28 17.44
CA GLU A 61 0.46 -16.35 17.15
C GLU A 61 0.05 -14.90 17.43
N LYS A 62 -1.18 -14.51 17.07
CA LYS A 62 -1.72 -13.18 17.41
C LYS A 62 -1.73 -12.92 18.90
N VAL A 63 -2.20 -13.88 19.69
CA VAL A 63 -2.22 -13.79 21.16
C VAL A 63 -0.80 -13.65 21.71
N SER A 64 0.15 -14.41 21.17
CA SER A 64 1.57 -14.35 21.59
C SER A 64 2.23 -13.01 21.27
N ILE A 65 1.91 -12.41 20.12
CA ILE A 65 2.40 -11.07 19.75
C ILE A 65 1.82 -10.03 20.70
N ILE A 66 0.51 -10.09 20.98
CA ILE A 66 -0.16 -9.15 21.89
C ILE A 66 0.41 -9.25 23.31
N SER A 67 0.64 -10.46 23.82
CA SER A 67 1.21 -10.64 25.16
C SER A 67 2.64 -10.11 25.26
N LEU A 68 3.46 -10.27 24.21
CA LEU A 68 4.80 -9.69 24.14
C LEU A 68 4.77 -8.15 24.18
N ILE A 69 3.84 -7.54 23.43
CA ILE A 69 3.65 -6.08 23.41
C ILE A 69 3.27 -5.58 24.81
N ILE A 70 2.33 -6.26 25.49
CA ILE A 70 1.92 -5.91 26.85
C ILE A 70 3.11 -6.03 27.81
N ALA A 71 3.88 -7.12 27.76
CA ALA A 71 5.05 -7.31 28.61
C ALA A 71 6.10 -6.19 28.42
N LEU A 72 6.37 -5.81 27.16
CA LEU A 72 7.28 -4.71 26.83
C LEU A 72 6.79 -3.36 27.37
N LEU A 73 5.50 -3.05 27.19
CA LEU A 73 4.92 -1.82 27.73
C LEU A 73 5.04 -1.79 29.26
N THR A 74 4.70 -2.90 29.92
CA THR A 74 4.78 -3.00 31.38
C THR A 74 6.21 -2.85 31.89
N PHE A 75 7.21 -3.30 31.13
CA PHE A 75 8.63 -3.14 31.46
C PHE A 75 9.12 -1.70 31.29
N VAL A 76 8.67 -0.99 30.25
CA VAL A 76 9.05 0.40 29.98
C VAL A 76 8.43 1.39 30.97
N PHE A 77 7.22 1.10 31.47
CA PHE A 77 6.52 1.96 32.43
C PHE A 77 6.79 1.61 33.91
N LYS A 78 7.80 0.77 34.18
CA LYS A 78 8.23 0.38 35.52
C LYS A 78 9.56 1.04 35.87
#